data_AF-A0A072U3F8-F1
#
_entry.id   AF-A0A072U3F8-F1
#
_cell.length_a   1.000
_cell.length_b   1.000
_cell.length_c   1.000
_cell.angle_alpha   90.00
_cell.angle_beta   90.00
_cell.angle_gamma   90.00
#
_symmetry.space_group_name_H-M   'P 1'
#
loop_
_entity.id
_entity.type
_entity.pdbx_description
1 polymer ?
#
loop_
_entity_poly.entity_id
_entity_poly.type
_entity_poly.pdbx_seq_one_letter_code
_entity_poly.pdbx_strand_id
1 'polypeptide(L)'
;MALAGSEVELKVQAMNKKKTTISRSWILLDRDGRDIVLDVDKYAIMRLVEIHARDLRIMDPLLSYPSTILGREKVIVLNLEHIKAIITAEEVLVRDPMDDDVVPVVEELRRRLPLKVSVAGQGQVEEELCVQEGEGGEENEFPFEFRALEVVLEAICSFLDARTRELETAAYPALDELTSKISSRNLDKVRKLKSAMTRLTNRVHKIREELENLLDDDDDMAELYLSRKLAVSSSPSSSSDGPNWHHSPYQGSKIHRSSRGSAATLQGENDVEELEMLLEAYFIQIDGTLNKLTTVREYIDDTEDYINIQHEY
;
A
#
# COMPACT_ATOMS: atom_id res chain seq x y z
N MET A 1 46.92 -1.03 -27.43
CA MET A 1 45.74 -0.44 -28.10
C MET A 1 44.83 -1.56 -28.57
N ALA A 2 43.82 -1.93 -27.77
CA ALA A 2 42.69 -2.78 -28.18
C ALA A 2 41.70 -2.95 -27.01
N LEU A 3 41.02 -1.89 -26.58
CA LEU A 3 39.83 -1.96 -25.70
C LEU A 3 39.00 -0.69 -25.92
N ALA A 4 38.26 -0.62 -27.02
CA ALA A 4 37.30 0.45 -27.29
C ALA A 4 36.15 -0.02 -28.22
N GLY A 5 35.90 -1.33 -28.28
CA GLY A 5 35.04 -1.94 -29.29
C GLY A 5 33.76 -2.63 -28.78
N SER A 6 33.54 -2.76 -27.47
CA SER A 6 32.39 -3.54 -26.96
C SER A 6 31.32 -2.73 -26.23
N GLU A 7 31.47 -1.40 -26.14
CA GLU A 7 30.53 -0.55 -25.37
C GLU A 7 29.48 0.16 -26.26
N VAL A 8 29.64 0.12 -27.58
CA VAL A 8 28.79 0.85 -28.53
C VAL A 8 27.75 -0.05 -29.21
N GLU A 9 27.83 -1.38 -29.05
CA GLU A 9 26.92 -2.32 -29.72
C GLU A 9 25.69 -2.70 -28.88
N LEU A 10 25.63 -2.27 -27.61
CA LEU A 10 24.48 -2.51 -26.72
C LEU A 10 23.43 -1.38 -26.71
N LYS A 11 23.62 -0.30 -27.48
CA LYS A 11 22.78 0.91 -27.37
C LYS A 11 21.88 1.23 -28.57
N VAL A 12 21.71 0.33 -29.55
CA VAL A 12 20.95 0.64 -30.79
C VAL A 12 19.76 -0.30 -31.07
N GLN A 13 19.38 -1.20 -30.16
CA GLN A 13 18.20 -2.09 -30.37
C GLN A 13 16.95 -1.76 -29.52
N ALA A 14 16.95 -0.66 -28.77
CA ALA A 14 15.79 -0.25 -27.95
C ALA A 14 14.87 0.79 -28.66
N MET A 15 14.83 0.80 -29.99
CA MET A 15 13.85 1.58 -30.74
C MET A 15 13.10 0.66 -31.72
N ASN A 16 11.78 0.65 -31.56
CA ASN A 16 10.78 -0.09 -32.32
C ASN A 16 10.66 -1.60 -32.07
N LYS A 17 9.85 -1.95 -31.07
CA LYS A 17 8.86 -3.03 -31.21
C LYS A 17 7.63 -2.72 -30.36
N LYS A 18 6.57 -2.22 -31.02
CA LYS A 18 5.20 -2.37 -30.54
C LYS A 18 4.91 -3.87 -30.48
N LYS A 19 5.04 -4.45 -29.30
CA LYS A 19 4.44 -5.73 -28.91
C LYS A 19 3.72 -5.50 -27.59
N THR A 20 2.51 -6.05 -27.50
CA THR A 20 1.76 -6.31 -26.27
C THR A 20 2.58 -7.24 -25.37
N THR A 21 3.64 -6.70 -24.78
CA THR A 21 4.47 -7.37 -23.79
C THR A 21 3.99 -6.85 -22.46
N ILE A 22 3.38 -7.72 -21.66
CA ILE A 22 3.07 -7.47 -20.25
C ILE A 22 4.35 -6.88 -19.65
N SER A 23 4.32 -5.60 -19.29
CA SER A 23 5.47 -4.90 -18.77
C SER A 23 6.01 -5.68 -17.57
N ARG A 24 7.30 -6.00 -17.66
CA ARG A 24 8.12 -6.62 -16.61
C ARG A 24 8.99 -5.56 -15.94
N SER A 25 8.58 -4.31 -16.08
CA SER A 25 9.32 -3.17 -15.57
C SER A 25 8.99 -3.00 -14.10
N TRP A 26 10.03 -2.94 -13.29
CA TRP A 26 9.95 -2.61 -11.87
C TRP A 26 10.85 -1.40 -11.63
N ILE A 27 10.55 -0.64 -10.60
CA ILE A 27 11.49 0.31 -10.00
C ILE A 27 11.73 -0.12 -8.56
N LEU A 28 13.00 -0.25 -8.19
CA LEU A 28 13.44 -0.43 -6.81
C LEU A 28 13.84 0.94 -6.28
N LEU A 29 13.31 1.34 -5.12
CA LEU A 29 13.72 2.54 -4.39
C LEU A 29 14.21 2.14 -3.01
N ASP A 30 15.39 2.60 -2.63
CA ASP A 30 15.94 2.35 -1.29
C ASP A 30 15.63 3.49 -0.30
N ARG A 31 15.94 3.25 0.98
CA ARG A 31 15.81 4.24 2.06
C ARG A 31 16.62 5.52 1.88
N ASP A 32 17.61 5.53 1.00
CA ASP A 32 18.47 6.68 0.72
C ASP A 32 17.96 7.50 -0.47
N GLY A 33 16.88 7.07 -1.12
CA GLY A 33 16.30 7.70 -2.30
C GLY A 33 16.98 7.35 -3.61
N ARG A 34 17.84 6.33 -3.62
CA ARG A 34 18.41 5.81 -4.86
C ARG A 34 17.39 4.89 -5.50
N ASP A 35 17.19 5.08 -6.80
CA ASP A 35 16.29 4.23 -7.57
C ASP A 35 16.98 3.54 -8.74
N ILE A 36 16.52 2.33 -9.03
CA ILE A 36 16.99 1.51 -10.14
C ILE A 36 15.79 0.92 -10.86
N VAL A 37 15.70 1.17 -12.17
CA VAL A 37 14.71 0.50 -13.03
C VAL A 37 15.22 -0.89 -13.40
N LEU A 38 14.40 -1.89 -13.12
CA LEU A 38 14.70 -3.31 -13.34
C LEU A 38 13.75 -3.87 -14.41
N ASP A 39 14.29 -4.49 -15.46
CA ASP A 39 13.53 -5.33 -16.39
C ASP A 39 13.77 -6.78 -16.04
N VAL A 40 12.99 -7.30 -15.11
CA VAL A 40 13.20 -8.62 -14.49
C VAL A 40 11.91 -9.44 -14.48
N ASP A 41 12.04 -10.75 -14.66
CA ASP A 41 10.89 -11.64 -14.59
C ASP A 41 10.42 -11.90 -13.14
N LYS A 42 9.23 -12.49 -13.01
CA LYS A 42 8.64 -12.78 -11.70
C LYS A 42 9.52 -13.69 -10.83
N TYR A 43 10.33 -14.58 -11.42
CA TYR A 43 11.19 -15.48 -10.66
C TYR A 43 12.42 -14.77 -10.12
N ALA A 44 12.94 -13.78 -10.84
CA ALA A 44 13.99 -12.90 -10.35
C ALA A 44 13.49 -12.07 -9.15
N ILE A 45 12.28 -11.49 -9.23
CA ILE A 45 11.64 -10.81 -8.09
C ILE A 45 11.48 -11.77 -6.91
N MET A 46 10.93 -12.98 -7.13
CA MET A 46 10.78 -13.98 -6.06
C MET A 46 12.08 -14.29 -5.32
N ARG A 47 13.21 -14.35 -6.03
CA ARG A 47 14.52 -14.58 -5.42
C ARG A 47 15.07 -13.35 -4.73
N LEU A 48 14.80 -12.15 -5.27
CA LEU A 48 15.30 -10.90 -4.75
C LEU A 48 14.71 -10.58 -3.36
N VAL A 49 13.40 -10.74 -3.21
CA VAL A 49 12.68 -10.40 -1.97
C VAL A 49 12.25 -11.63 -1.15
N GLU A 50 12.71 -12.82 -1.52
CA GLU A 50 12.41 -14.09 -0.84
C GLU A 50 10.90 -14.38 -0.64
N ILE A 51 10.07 -14.07 -1.64
CA ILE A 51 8.62 -14.25 -1.56
C ILE A 51 8.12 -15.54 -2.23
N HIS A 52 7.12 -16.17 -1.62
CA HIS A 52 6.49 -17.38 -2.16
C HIS A 52 5.71 -17.09 -3.46
N ALA A 53 5.69 -18.07 -4.38
CA ALA A 53 5.02 -17.94 -5.68
C ALA A 53 3.52 -17.65 -5.59
N ARG A 54 2.90 -18.06 -4.47
CA ARG A 54 1.47 -17.84 -4.19
C ARG A 54 1.19 -16.36 -3.97
N ASP A 55 2.01 -15.71 -3.16
CA ASP A 55 1.81 -14.33 -2.76
C ASP A 55 2.12 -13.39 -3.93
N LEU A 56 3.14 -13.69 -4.75
CA LEU A 56 3.42 -12.89 -5.95
C LEU A 56 2.32 -12.97 -7.03
N ARG A 57 1.51 -14.03 -7.05
CA ARG A 57 0.42 -14.17 -8.05
C ARG A 57 -0.65 -13.10 -7.91
N ILE A 58 -0.82 -12.52 -6.72
CA ILE A 58 -1.82 -11.46 -6.51
C ILE A 58 -1.52 -10.22 -7.38
N MET A 59 -0.26 -10.04 -7.78
CA MET A 59 0.19 -8.96 -8.65
C MET A 59 0.17 -9.32 -10.15
N ASP A 60 -0.19 -10.55 -10.53
CA ASP A 60 -0.16 -11.01 -11.93
C ASP A 60 -1.17 -10.20 -12.78
N PRO A 61 -0.75 -9.46 -13.82
CA PRO A 61 -1.66 -8.64 -14.63
C PRO A 61 -2.65 -9.47 -15.44
N LEU A 62 -2.39 -10.77 -15.62
CA LEU A 62 -3.30 -11.68 -16.31
C LEU A 62 -4.42 -12.19 -15.40
N LEU A 63 -4.32 -11.94 -14.09
CA LEU A 63 -5.27 -12.42 -13.10
C LEU A 63 -5.92 -11.21 -12.42
N SER A 64 -7.25 -11.17 -12.41
CA SER A 64 -8.01 -10.13 -11.73
C SER A 64 -8.14 -10.49 -10.25
N TYR A 65 -7.08 -10.25 -9.47
CA TYR A 65 -7.14 -10.37 -8.02
C TYR A 65 -7.79 -9.13 -7.39
N PRO A 66 -8.51 -9.30 -6.25
CA PRO A 66 -9.02 -8.17 -5.48
C PRO A 66 -7.88 -7.34 -4.89
N SER A 67 -8.22 -6.13 -4.44
CA SER A 67 -7.29 -5.30 -3.68
C SER A 67 -6.88 -6.02 -2.40
N THR A 68 -5.59 -6.01 -2.05
CA THR A 68 -5.12 -6.65 -0.81
C THR A 68 -3.81 -6.05 -0.29
N ILE A 69 -3.66 -6.07 1.04
CA ILE A 69 -2.47 -5.74 1.82
C ILE A 69 -2.04 -7.01 2.55
N LEU A 70 -0.86 -7.52 2.22
CA LEU A 70 -0.43 -8.83 2.71
C LEU A 70 0.89 -8.75 3.44
N GLY A 71 0.85 -8.90 4.76
CA GLY A 71 2.03 -9.11 5.59
C GLY A 71 2.66 -10.49 5.34
N ARG A 72 3.99 -10.55 5.32
CA ARG A 72 4.78 -11.79 5.30
C ARG A 72 6.03 -11.61 6.15
N GLU A 73 6.88 -12.63 6.21
CA GLU A 73 8.05 -12.62 7.11
C GLU A 73 9.00 -11.43 6.89
N LYS A 74 9.24 -11.04 5.62
CA LYS A 74 10.19 -9.95 5.26
C LYS A 74 9.63 -8.91 4.30
N VAL A 75 8.37 -9.06 3.89
CA VAL A 75 7.76 -8.25 2.84
C VAL A 75 6.31 -7.93 3.16
N ILE A 76 5.86 -6.77 2.70
CA ILE A 76 4.44 -6.44 2.55
C ILE A 76 4.15 -6.43 1.05
N VAL A 77 3.15 -7.20 0.63
CA VAL A 77 2.70 -7.18 -0.78
C VAL A 77 1.46 -6.33 -0.89
N LEU A 78 1.51 -5.34 -1.77
CA LEU A 78 0.40 -4.45 -2.06
C LEU A 78 -0.11 -4.71 -3.48
N ASN A 79 -1.40 -5.01 -3.57
CA ASN A 79 -2.16 -4.94 -4.81
C ASN A 79 -3.35 -4.03 -4.54
N LEU A 80 -3.24 -2.73 -4.81
CA LEU A 80 -4.29 -1.76 -4.51
C LEU A 80 -4.64 -1.00 -5.80
N GLU A 81 -5.82 -1.24 -6.36
CA GLU A 81 -6.26 -0.65 -7.64
C GLU A 81 -5.22 -0.78 -8.77
N HIS A 82 -4.58 0.33 -9.14
CA HIS A 82 -3.57 0.42 -10.21
C HIS A 82 -2.15 0.26 -9.67
N ILE A 83 -1.95 0.32 -8.35
CA ILE A 83 -0.64 0.26 -7.71
C ILE A 83 -0.37 -1.18 -7.26
N LYS A 84 0.77 -1.71 -7.72
CA LYS A 84 1.28 -3.02 -7.33
C LYS A 84 2.69 -2.83 -6.80
N ALA A 85 2.88 -3.08 -5.50
CA ALA A 85 4.16 -2.87 -4.84
C ALA A 85 4.56 -4.02 -3.92
N ILE A 86 5.86 -4.15 -3.67
CA ILE A 86 6.42 -5.00 -2.63
C ILE A 86 7.28 -4.11 -1.76
N ILE A 87 6.94 -4.01 -0.48
CA ILE A 87 7.68 -3.21 0.50
C ILE A 87 8.51 -4.17 1.35
N THR A 88 9.78 -3.86 1.52
CA THR A 88 10.67 -4.48 2.51
C THR A 88 10.97 -3.45 3.61
N ALA A 89 11.72 -3.81 4.64
CA ALA A 89 12.12 -2.85 5.68
C ALA A 89 13.12 -1.77 5.20
N GLU A 90 13.68 -1.90 3.99
CA GLU A 90 14.75 -1.00 3.52
C GLU A 90 14.55 -0.49 2.10
N GLU A 91 13.73 -1.18 1.31
CA GLU A 91 13.52 -0.93 -0.11
C GLU A 91 12.05 -1.20 -0.51
N VAL A 92 11.54 -0.47 -1.50
CA VAL A 92 10.23 -0.70 -2.11
C VAL A 92 10.37 -0.97 -3.60
N LEU A 93 9.66 -1.99 -4.09
CA LEU A 93 9.55 -2.31 -5.50
C LEU A 93 8.16 -1.93 -6.01
N VAL A 94 8.09 -1.04 -6.99
CA VAL A 94 6.83 -0.67 -7.66
C VAL A 94 6.83 -1.22 -9.07
N ARG A 95 5.73 -1.86 -9.44
CA ARG A 95 5.53 -2.44 -10.77
C ARG A 95 5.07 -1.36 -11.75
N ASP A 96 5.50 -1.48 -13.01
CA ASP A 96 5.05 -0.66 -14.13
C ASP A 96 5.22 0.86 -13.89
N PRO A 97 6.44 1.33 -13.54
CA PRO A 97 6.70 2.72 -13.11
C PRO A 97 6.51 3.80 -14.19
N MET A 98 6.16 3.40 -15.41
CA MET A 98 5.91 4.29 -16.56
C MET A 98 4.42 4.43 -16.87
N ASP A 99 3.55 3.76 -16.10
CA ASP A 99 2.11 3.93 -16.20
C ASP A 99 1.70 5.31 -15.66
N ASP A 100 0.81 6.01 -16.37
CA ASP A 100 0.40 7.37 -16.06
C ASP A 100 -0.20 7.49 -14.64
N ASP A 101 -0.89 6.45 -14.17
CA ASP A 101 -1.47 6.44 -12.82
C ASP A 101 -0.41 6.09 -11.74
N VAL A 102 0.73 5.47 -12.11
CA VAL A 102 1.79 5.03 -11.17
C VAL A 102 2.92 6.05 -11.04
N VAL A 103 3.22 6.82 -12.10
CA VAL A 103 4.28 7.83 -12.12
C VAL A 103 4.22 8.79 -10.91
N PRO A 104 3.05 9.38 -10.55
CA PRO A 104 2.97 10.29 -9.41
C PRO A 104 3.36 9.64 -8.08
N VAL A 105 3.03 8.35 -7.92
CA VAL A 105 3.34 7.57 -6.71
C VAL A 105 4.84 7.35 -6.58
N VAL A 106 5.50 7.04 -7.70
CA VAL A 106 6.97 6.87 -7.73
C VAL A 106 7.67 8.18 -7.39
N GLU A 107 7.19 9.32 -7.88
CA GLU A 107 7.72 10.64 -7.53
C GLU A 107 7.54 10.96 -6.05
N GLU A 108 6.41 10.58 -5.46
CA GLU A 108 6.13 10.74 -4.03
C GLU A 108 7.06 9.88 -3.16
N LEU A 109 7.24 8.61 -3.52
CA LEU A 109 8.17 7.69 -2.84
C LEU A 109 9.61 8.23 -2.90
N ARG A 110 10.07 8.71 -4.06
CA ARG A 110 11.40 9.36 -4.18
C ARG A 110 11.55 10.57 -3.27
N ARG A 111 10.48 11.33 -3.07
CA ARG A 111 10.52 12.57 -2.29
C ARG A 111 10.50 12.31 -0.77
N ARG A 112 9.75 11.30 -0.31
CA ARG A 112 9.45 11.07 1.12
C ARG A 112 10.23 9.97 1.80
N LEU A 113 10.69 8.95 1.07
CA LEU A 113 11.41 7.84 1.69
C LEU A 113 12.80 8.21 2.26
N PRO A 114 13.58 9.13 1.65
CA PRO A 114 14.87 9.52 2.20
C PRO A 114 14.73 10.23 3.54
N LEU A 115 15.40 9.70 4.57
CA LEU A 115 15.54 10.38 5.85
C LEU A 115 16.29 11.70 5.63
N LYS A 116 15.66 12.82 5.94
CA LYS A 116 16.39 14.10 6.05
C LYS A 116 17.19 14.07 7.34
N VAL A 117 18.39 13.49 7.29
CA VAL A 117 19.32 13.54 8.41
C VAL A 117 19.58 15.02 8.72
N SER A 118 18.98 15.52 9.79
CA SER A 118 19.37 16.78 10.40
C SER A 118 20.80 16.60 10.88
N VAL A 119 21.76 17.03 10.07
CA VAL A 119 23.15 17.14 10.49
C VAL A 119 23.20 18.23 11.55
N ALA A 120 22.98 17.85 12.81
CA ALA A 120 23.40 18.62 13.97
C ALA A 120 24.94 18.60 14.02
N GLY A 121 25.56 19.34 13.10
CA GLY A 121 26.98 19.64 13.05
C GLY A 121 27.18 21.08 13.53
N GLN A 122 27.90 21.22 14.63
CA GLN A 122 28.25 22.47 15.30
C GLN A 122 28.84 23.54 14.35
N GLY A 123 28.37 24.80 14.48
CA GLY A 123 29.14 25.98 14.08
C GLY A 123 28.38 27.06 13.30
N GLN A 124 27.88 28.07 14.02
CA GLN A 124 27.61 29.49 13.71
C GLN A 124 28.10 29.98 12.31
N VAL A 125 27.39 30.76 11.49
CA VAL A 125 26.73 32.08 11.72
C VAL A 125 25.70 32.36 10.60
N GLU A 126 24.47 32.74 11.01
CA GLU A 126 23.48 33.75 10.50
C GLU A 126 23.45 34.11 8.99
N GLU A 127 22.32 34.11 8.27
CA GLU A 127 21.15 35.02 8.40
C GLU A 127 19.88 34.46 7.69
N GLU A 128 18.72 34.56 8.39
CA GLU A 128 17.34 34.93 7.96
C GLU A 128 16.64 34.16 6.80
N LEU A 129 15.41 33.62 6.87
CA LEU A 129 14.20 33.66 7.72
C LEU A 129 13.55 32.24 7.67
N CYS A 130 12.71 31.72 8.57
CA CYS A 130 11.55 32.29 9.25
C CYS A 130 11.25 31.47 10.51
N VAL A 131 10.84 32.15 11.58
CA VAL A 131 10.29 31.55 12.80
C VAL A 131 8.92 30.93 12.49
N GLN A 132 8.77 29.64 12.75
CA GLN A 132 7.52 29.08 13.25
C GLN A 132 7.87 28.31 14.52
N GLU A 133 7.44 28.87 15.65
CA GLU A 133 7.39 28.18 16.93
C GLU A 133 6.37 27.04 16.79
N GLY A 134 6.87 25.82 16.87
CA GLY A 134 6.11 24.60 17.07
C GLY A 134 7.06 23.59 17.71
N GLU A 135 6.88 23.34 19.00
CA GLU A 135 7.46 22.18 19.67
C GLU A 135 7.08 20.92 18.90
N GLY A 136 8.07 20.20 18.34
CA GLY A 136 7.81 18.98 17.58
C GLY A 136 9.08 18.26 17.09
N GLY A 137 10.20 18.43 17.80
CA GLY A 137 11.52 17.95 17.36
C GLY A 137 11.87 16.51 17.76
N GLU A 138 10.87 15.69 18.07
CA GLU A 138 10.94 14.23 18.04
C GLU A 138 9.83 13.81 17.08
N GLU A 139 10.04 14.03 15.77
CA GLU A 139 9.16 13.42 14.78
C GLU A 139 9.29 11.91 14.97
N ASN A 140 8.22 11.31 15.49
CA ASN A 140 8.05 9.89 15.70
C ASN A 140 8.04 9.23 14.31
N GLU A 141 9.24 9.12 13.72
CA GLU A 141 9.39 8.85 12.31
C GLU A 141 9.07 7.38 12.06
N PHE A 142 7.96 7.17 11.35
CA PHE A 142 7.51 5.85 10.97
C PHE A 142 8.66 5.03 10.33
N PRO A 143 8.77 3.73 10.65
CA PRO A 143 9.64 2.80 9.94
C PRO A 143 9.49 2.93 8.41
N PHE A 144 10.55 2.59 7.68
CA PHE A 144 10.57 2.72 6.22
C PHE A 144 9.35 2.05 5.57
N GLU A 145 8.97 0.87 6.05
CA GLU A 145 7.83 0.13 5.52
C GLU A 145 6.49 0.88 5.66
N PHE A 146 6.31 1.64 6.73
CA PHE A 146 5.08 2.40 6.99
C PHE A 146 5.07 3.73 6.24
N ARG A 147 6.23 4.39 6.08
CA ARG A 147 6.34 5.56 5.18
C ARG A 147 6.04 5.18 3.73
N ALA A 148 6.52 4.02 3.28
CA ALA A 148 6.20 3.50 1.95
C ALA A 148 4.72 3.12 1.81
N LEU A 149 4.14 2.45 2.83
CA LEU A 149 2.73 2.09 2.85
C LEU A 149 1.83 3.33 2.82
N GLU A 150 2.14 4.33 3.63
CA GLU A 150 1.42 5.60 3.72
C GLU A 150 1.34 6.29 2.35
N VAL A 151 2.47 6.42 1.65
CA VAL A 151 2.49 7.03 0.31
C VAL A 151 1.58 6.28 -0.66
N VAL A 152 1.56 4.95 -0.61
CA VAL A 152 0.69 4.15 -1.46
C VAL A 152 -0.78 4.34 -1.09
N LEU A 153 -1.13 4.30 0.20
CA LEU A 153 -2.51 4.51 0.67
C LEU A 153 -3.02 5.90 0.31
N GLU A 154 -2.21 6.94 0.54
CA GLU A 154 -2.53 8.32 0.18
C GLU A 154 -2.82 8.47 -1.31
N ALA A 155 -1.99 7.85 -2.16
CA ALA A 155 -2.19 7.87 -3.61
C ALA A 155 -3.52 7.22 -4.01
N ILE A 156 -3.87 6.07 -3.43
CA ILE A 156 -5.12 5.36 -3.72
C ILE A 156 -6.33 6.16 -3.27
N CYS A 157 -6.32 6.67 -2.02
CA CYS A 157 -7.42 7.45 -1.48
C CYS A 157 -7.60 8.76 -2.28
N SER A 158 -6.51 9.44 -2.62
CA SER A 158 -6.54 10.65 -3.45
C SER A 158 -7.07 10.37 -4.85
N PHE A 159 -6.66 9.27 -5.47
CA PHE A 159 -7.15 8.85 -6.79
C PHE A 159 -8.66 8.59 -6.77
N LEU A 160 -9.15 7.82 -5.79
CA LEU A 160 -10.57 7.46 -5.71
C LEU A 160 -11.46 8.66 -5.36
N ASP A 161 -11.00 9.56 -4.50
CA ASP A 161 -11.71 10.80 -4.18
C ASP A 161 -11.73 11.75 -5.39
N ALA A 162 -10.64 11.86 -6.16
CA ALA A 162 -10.62 12.63 -7.41
C ALA A 162 -11.63 12.07 -8.44
N ARG A 163 -11.68 10.76 -8.64
CA ARG A 163 -12.68 10.12 -9.52
C ARG A 163 -14.11 10.32 -9.04
N THR A 164 -14.32 10.35 -7.73
CA THR A 164 -15.62 10.64 -7.12
C THR A 164 -16.06 12.07 -7.43
N ARG A 165 -15.17 13.06 -7.26
CA ARG A 165 -15.44 14.46 -7.60
C ARG A 165 -15.71 14.69 -9.09
N GLU A 166 -14.96 14.00 -9.97
CA GLU A 166 -15.20 14.05 -11.42
C GLU A 166 -16.61 13.55 -11.76
N LEU A 167 -17.01 12.42 -11.16
CA LEU A 167 -18.32 11.82 -11.37
C LEU A 167 -19.45 12.71 -10.84
N GLU A 168 -19.29 13.26 -9.63
CA GLU A 168 -20.21 14.21 -9.00
C GLU A 168 -20.41 15.45 -9.88
N THR A 169 -19.32 16.07 -10.33
CA THR A 169 -19.34 17.26 -11.20
C THR A 169 -20.04 16.97 -12.53
N ALA A 170 -19.92 15.75 -13.05
CA ALA A 170 -20.60 15.33 -14.29
C ALA A 170 -22.07 14.94 -14.08
N ALA A 171 -22.44 14.49 -12.88
CA ALA A 171 -23.78 14.00 -12.57
C ALA A 171 -24.81 15.12 -12.55
N TYR A 172 -24.58 16.19 -11.78
CA TYR A 172 -25.57 17.26 -11.60
C TYR A 172 -26.04 17.90 -12.92
N PRO A 173 -25.15 18.31 -13.86
CA PRO A 173 -25.59 18.90 -15.12
C PRO A 173 -26.33 17.90 -16.02
N ALA A 174 -25.97 16.60 -15.97
CA ALA A 174 -26.63 15.59 -16.78
C ALA A 174 -28.04 15.28 -16.29
N LEU A 175 -28.24 15.31 -14.97
CA LEU A 175 -29.55 15.15 -14.33
C LEU A 175 -30.45 16.36 -14.60
N ASP A 176 -29.93 17.59 -14.48
CA ASP A 176 -30.67 18.81 -14.83
C ASP A 176 -31.06 18.87 -16.32
N GLU A 177 -30.16 18.45 -17.22
CA GLU A 177 -30.48 18.36 -18.64
C GLU A 177 -31.58 17.30 -18.91
N LEU A 178 -31.61 16.22 -18.13
CA LEU A 178 -32.62 15.17 -18.25
C LEU A 178 -33.98 15.61 -17.71
N THR A 179 -34.03 16.31 -16.57
CA THR A 179 -35.28 16.87 -16.02
C THR A 179 -35.85 17.96 -16.92
N SER A 180 -34.99 18.76 -17.58
CA SER A 180 -35.41 19.76 -18.56
C SER A 180 -35.94 19.13 -19.86
N LYS A 181 -35.26 18.09 -20.37
CA LYS A 181 -35.64 17.42 -21.62
C LYS A 181 -35.32 15.94 -21.59
N ILE A 182 -36.39 15.15 -21.57
CA ILE A 182 -36.30 13.71 -21.65
C ILE A 182 -36.05 13.32 -23.11
N SER A 183 -34.86 12.79 -23.37
CA SER A 183 -34.42 12.35 -24.70
C SER A 183 -33.54 11.11 -24.59
N SER A 184 -33.49 10.29 -25.64
CA SER A 184 -32.63 9.10 -25.68
C SER A 184 -31.17 9.44 -25.36
N ARG A 185 -30.67 10.57 -25.87
CA ARG A 185 -29.32 11.07 -25.58
C ARG A 185 -29.09 11.32 -24.10
N ASN A 186 -30.03 11.96 -23.41
CA ASN A 186 -29.88 12.33 -22.01
C ASN A 186 -30.02 11.10 -21.10
N LEU A 187 -30.95 10.20 -21.42
CA LEU A 187 -31.06 8.90 -20.76
C LEU A 187 -29.77 8.07 -20.90
N ASP A 188 -29.15 8.07 -22.09
CA ASP A 188 -27.89 7.36 -22.30
C ASP A 188 -26.72 7.98 -21.52
N LYS A 189 -26.71 9.32 -21.33
CA LYS A 189 -25.72 9.98 -20.45
C LYS A 189 -25.90 9.53 -19.00
N VAL A 190 -27.13 9.54 -18.47
CA VAL A 190 -27.42 9.13 -17.09
C VAL A 190 -27.13 7.64 -16.87
N ARG A 191 -27.46 6.77 -17.83
CA ARG A 191 -27.07 5.35 -17.78
C ARG A 191 -25.56 5.14 -17.71
N LYS A 192 -24.79 5.91 -18.49
CA LYS A 192 -23.31 5.88 -18.43
C LYS A 192 -22.79 6.34 -17.07
N LEU A 193 -23.37 7.41 -16.52
CA LEU A 193 -23.05 7.89 -15.18
C LEU A 193 -23.38 6.85 -14.12
N LYS A 194 -24.54 6.22 -14.16
CA LYS A 194 -24.94 5.14 -13.23
C LYS A 194 -24.00 3.94 -13.32
N SER A 195 -23.62 3.53 -14.53
CA SER A 195 -22.63 2.47 -14.72
C SER A 195 -21.26 2.84 -14.16
N ALA A 196 -20.80 4.07 -14.38
CA ALA A 196 -19.56 4.58 -13.81
C ALA A 196 -19.61 4.65 -12.28
N MET A 197 -20.73 5.13 -11.73
CA MET A 197 -21.04 5.18 -10.29
C MET A 197 -20.93 3.79 -9.66
N THR A 198 -21.67 2.81 -10.16
CA THR A 198 -21.63 1.44 -9.63
C THR A 198 -20.22 0.87 -9.67
N ARG A 199 -19.47 1.09 -10.76
CA ARG A 199 -18.08 0.63 -10.85
C ARG A 199 -17.18 1.30 -9.82
N LEU A 200 -17.31 2.61 -9.62
CA LEU A 200 -16.49 3.36 -8.68
C LEU A 200 -16.85 3.02 -7.22
N THR A 201 -18.13 2.93 -6.87
CA THR A 201 -18.60 2.46 -5.56
C THR A 201 -18.00 1.11 -5.21
N ASN A 202 -18.04 0.13 -6.13
CA ASN A 202 -17.48 -1.19 -5.88
C ASN A 202 -15.96 -1.17 -5.66
N ARG A 203 -15.24 -0.23 -6.29
CA ARG A 203 -13.79 -0.06 -6.13
C ARG A 203 -13.46 0.53 -4.76
N VAL A 204 -14.13 1.61 -4.39
CA VAL A 204 -14.02 2.24 -3.06
C VAL A 204 -14.37 1.24 -1.95
N HIS A 205 -15.44 0.47 -2.13
CA HIS A 205 -15.87 -0.52 -1.14
C HIS A 205 -14.81 -1.59 -0.90
N LYS A 206 -14.16 -2.11 -1.95
CA LYS A 206 -13.08 -3.10 -1.80
C LYS A 206 -11.89 -2.58 -1.01
N ILE A 207 -11.51 -1.32 -1.20
CA ILE A 207 -10.41 -0.71 -0.42
C ILE A 207 -10.84 -0.53 1.03
N ARG A 208 -12.07 -0.08 1.26
CA ARG A 208 -12.65 0.03 2.62
C ARG A 208 -12.67 -1.33 3.32
N GLU A 209 -13.17 -2.37 2.67
CA GLU A 209 -13.22 -3.74 3.22
C GLU A 209 -11.82 -4.26 3.56
N GLU A 210 -10.82 -4.03 2.70
CA GLU A 210 -9.46 -4.48 2.98
C GLU A 210 -8.85 -3.76 4.21
N LEU A 211 -9.08 -2.45 4.34
CA LEU A 211 -8.64 -1.69 5.51
C LEU A 211 -9.39 -2.11 6.79
N GLU A 212 -10.70 -2.36 6.70
CA GLU A 212 -11.53 -2.86 7.80
C GLU A 212 -11.02 -4.22 8.29
N ASN A 213 -10.81 -5.16 7.37
CA ASN A 213 -10.30 -6.49 7.71
C ASN A 213 -8.92 -6.44 8.37
N LEU A 214 -8.04 -5.54 7.92
CA LEU A 214 -6.71 -5.37 8.50
C LEU A 214 -6.77 -4.72 9.89
N LEU A 215 -7.64 -3.73 10.09
CA LEU A 215 -7.87 -3.08 11.38
C LEU A 215 -8.53 -4.02 12.41
N ASP A 216 -9.31 -4.99 11.96
CA ASP A 216 -10.00 -5.95 12.83
C ASP A 216 -9.06 -7.02 13.44
N ASP A 217 -7.84 -7.22 12.91
CA ASP A 217 -6.90 -8.27 13.32
C ASP A 217 -5.49 -7.75 13.62
N ASP A 218 -5.19 -7.63 14.93
CA ASP A 218 -3.87 -7.21 15.44
C ASP A 218 -2.71 -8.12 14.98
N ASP A 219 -2.97 -9.41 14.72
CA ASP A 219 -1.93 -10.33 14.26
C ASP A 219 -1.54 -10.00 12.81
N ASP A 220 -2.51 -9.71 11.94
CA ASP A 220 -2.26 -9.27 10.56
C ASP A 220 -1.54 -7.91 10.54
N MET A 221 -1.91 -6.98 11.42
CA MET A 221 -1.19 -5.72 11.59
C MET A 221 0.25 -5.93 12.09
N ALA A 222 0.46 -6.82 13.05
CA ALA A 222 1.79 -7.18 13.53
C ALA A 222 2.64 -7.80 12.42
N GLU A 223 2.04 -8.44 11.41
CA GLU A 223 2.77 -8.93 10.25
C GLU A 223 3.38 -7.82 9.38
N LEU A 224 2.92 -6.57 9.49
CA LEU A 224 3.43 -5.43 8.71
C LEU A 224 4.70 -4.80 9.34
N TYR A 225 5.03 -5.09 10.60
CA TYR A 225 6.22 -4.57 11.28
C TYR A 225 7.52 -5.27 10.83
N LEU A 226 7.97 -4.99 9.61
CA LEU A 226 9.14 -5.64 8.99
C LEU A 226 10.46 -5.31 9.71
N SER A 227 10.66 -4.05 10.08
CA SER A 227 11.85 -3.56 10.78
C SER A 227 12.01 -4.26 12.15
N ARG A 228 10.90 -4.48 12.86
CA ARG A 228 10.87 -5.23 14.13
C ARG A 228 11.30 -6.68 13.91
N LYS A 229 10.78 -7.34 12.87
CA LYS A 229 11.14 -8.72 12.50
C LYS A 229 12.62 -8.85 12.12
N LEU A 230 13.16 -7.89 11.37
CA LEU A 230 14.59 -7.88 11.04
C LEU A 230 15.48 -7.73 12.28
N ALA A 231 15.14 -6.84 13.22
CA ALA A 231 15.92 -6.63 14.44
C ALA A 231 16.00 -7.90 15.31
N VAL A 232 14.89 -8.65 15.45
CA VAL A 232 14.85 -9.92 16.19
C VAL A 232 15.73 -10.98 15.51
N SER A 233 15.68 -11.09 14.18
CA SER A 233 16.51 -12.05 13.42
C SER A 233 18.01 -11.75 13.48
N SER A 234 18.38 -10.49 13.68
CA SER A 234 19.78 -10.03 13.76
C SER A 234 20.43 -10.23 15.15
N SER A 235 19.61 -10.51 16.17
CA SER A 235 20.10 -10.79 17.52
C SER A 235 20.54 -12.25 17.63
N PRO A 236 21.82 -12.57 17.91
CA PRO A 236 22.24 -13.95 18.09
C PRO A 236 21.56 -14.50 19.35
N SER A 237 20.65 -15.46 19.16
CA SER A 237 20.20 -16.33 20.24
C SER A 237 21.42 -17.09 20.76
N SER A 238 22.00 -16.61 21.85
CA SER A 238 23.00 -17.33 22.63
C SER A 238 22.33 -18.47 23.39
N SER A 239 21.79 -19.46 22.68
CA SER A 239 21.40 -20.76 23.24
C SER A 239 22.62 -21.68 23.22
N SER A 240 23.52 -21.48 24.19
CA SER A 240 24.50 -22.51 24.55
C SER A 240 23.81 -23.58 25.40
N ASP A 241 22.97 -24.41 24.76
CA ASP A 241 22.54 -25.68 25.36
C ASP A 241 23.45 -26.80 24.82
N GLY A 242 24.51 -27.07 25.58
CA GLY A 242 25.33 -28.27 25.39
C GLY A 242 24.62 -29.49 26.00
N PRO A 243 24.57 -30.66 25.33
CA PRO A 243 23.89 -31.83 25.88
C PRO A 243 24.82 -32.54 26.89
N ASN A 244 24.63 -32.28 28.18
CA ASN A 244 25.36 -33.02 29.22
C ASN A 244 24.62 -34.32 29.60
N TRP A 245 25.05 -35.42 28.99
CA TRP A 245 24.62 -36.79 29.30
C TRP A 245 25.26 -37.30 30.59
N HIS A 246 24.56 -37.24 31.74
CA HIS A 246 24.95 -38.02 32.93
C HIS A 246 23.78 -38.88 33.45
N HIS A 247 23.96 -40.19 33.34
CA HIS A 247 23.19 -41.25 33.99
C HIS A 247 23.62 -41.41 35.47
N SER A 248 22.66 -41.59 36.40
CA SER A 248 22.52 -42.75 37.34
C SER A 248 21.48 -42.47 38.47
N PRO A 249 21.00 -43.49 39.23
CA PRO A 249 19.57 -43.68 39.51
C PRO A 249 19.23 -43.59 41.02
N TYR A 250 18.00 -44.01 41.38
CA TYR A 250 17.44 -44.34 42.71
C TYR A 250 16.38 -43.39 43.31
N GLN A 251 15.12 -43.78 43.09
CA GLN A 251 14.13 -44.18 44.11
C GLN A 251 13.58 -43.15 45.13
N GLY A 252 12.25 -42.90 45.07
CA GLY A 252 11.44 -42.65 46.28
C GLY A 252 10.43 -41.48 46.26
N SER A 253 9.14 -41.84 46.22
CA SER A 253 7.95 -41.16 46.80
C SER A 253 7.52 -39.73 46.41
N LYS A 254 6.31 -39.70 45.83
CA LYS A 254 5.16 -38.78 45.99
C LYS A 254 5.34 -37.53 46.87
N ILE A 255 5.05 -36.34 46.32
CA ILE A 255 4.31 -35.22 46.96
C ILE A 255 3.70 -34.31 45.87
N HIS A 256 2.60 -33.69 46.23
CA HIS A 256 1.62 -32.91 45.49
C HIS A 256 2.11 -31.58 44.86
N ARG A 257 1.42 -31.21 43.78
CA ARG A 257 0.78 -29.90 43.52
C ARG A 257 1.60 -28.64 43.84
N SER A 258 2.16 -28.05 42.78
CA SER A 258 1.94 -26.63 42.49
C SER A 258 2.15 -26.38 41.00
N SER A 259 1.09 -25.91 40.37
CA SER A 259 1.04 -25.25 39.09
C SER A 259 2.10 -24.15 39.02
N ARG A 260 3.19 -24.42 38.29
CA ARG A 260 3.89 -23.37 37.55
C ARG A 260 3.34 -23.44 36.14
N GLY A 261 2.33 -22.61 35.88
CA GLY A 261 2.06 -22.20 34.51
C GLY A 261 3.34 -21.54 34.03
N SER A 262 4.01 -22.17 33.08
CA SER A 262 4.98 -21.49 32.23
C SER A 262 4.17 -20.55 31.35
N ALA A 263 3.74 -19.42 31.93
CA ALA A 263 3.38 -18.24 31.18
C ALA A 263 4.71 -17.66 30.67
N ALA A 264 5.17 -18.19 29.55
CA ALA A 264 5.98 -17.43 28.62
C ALA A 264 5.02 -16.67 27.69
N THR A 265 4.12 -15.88 28.26
CA THR A 265 3.54 -14.71 27.59
C THR A 265 4.53 -13.58 27.78
N LEU A 266 5.70 -13.72 27.13
CA LEU A 266 6.58 -12.61 26.79
C LEU A 266 6.49 -12.40 25.27
N GLN A 267 5.28 -12.51 24.73
CA GLN A 267 4.91 -11.75 23.55
C GLN A 267 4.33 -10.49 24.18
N GLY A 268 5.16 -9.44 24.26
CA GLY A 268 4.64 -8.12 24.62
C GLY A 268 3.45 -7.87 23.72
N GLU A 269 2.37 -7.33 24.30
CA GLU A 269 1.27 -6.74 23.55
C GLU A 269 1.89 -6.08 22.31
N ASN A 270 1.60 -6.63 21.12
CA ASN A 270 2.19 -6.12 19.90
C ASN A 270 1.68 -4.69 19.80
N ASP A 271 2.50 -3.74 20.21
CA ASP A 271 2.11 -2.35 20.18
C ASP A 271 2.00 -1.98 18.70
N VAL A 272 0.76 -2.01 18.21
CA VAL A 272 0.32 -1.72 16.85
C VAL A 272 -0.38 -0.37 16.79
N GLU A 273 -0.48 0.37 17.90
CA GLU A 273 -1.23 1.62 18.04
C GLU A 273 -0.80 2.66 17.00
N GLU A 274 0.51 2.77 16.74
CA GLU A 274 1.03 3.70 15.72
C GLU A 274 0.54 3.37 14.30
N LEU A 275 0.50 2.09 13.95
CA LEU A 275 0.03 1.64 12.64
C LEU A 275 -1.50 1.70 12.55
N GLU A 276 -2.19 1.36 13.64
CA GLU A 276 -3.64 1.46 13.75
C GLU A 276 -4.09 2.90 13.48
N MET A 277 -3.50 3.90 14.15
CA MET A 277 -3.80 5.31 13.91
C MET A 277 -3.59 5.72 12.44
N LEU A 278 -2.52 5.23 11.80
CA LEU A 278 -2.25 5.49 10.39
C LEU A 278 -3.36 4.92 9.50
N LEU A 279 -3.71 3.65 9.72
CA LEU A 279 -4.73 2.94 8.94
C LEU A 279 -6.13 3.51 9.17
N GLU A 280 -6.48 3.87 10.41
CA GLU A 280 -7.74 4.51 10.78
C GLU A 280 -7.94 5.84 10.03
N ALA A 281 -6.89 6.65 9.90
CA ALA A 281 -6.95 7.90 9.16
C ALA A 281 -7.36 7.67 7.69
N TYR A 282 -6.76 6.68 7.03
CA TYR A 282 -7.11 6.31 5.66
C TYR A 282 -8.46 5.61 5.56
N PHE A 283 -8.86 4.85 6.57
CA PHE A 283 -10.20 4.25 6.66
C PHE A 283 -11.29 5.32 6.72
N ILE A 284 -11.11 6.35 7.55
CA ILE A 284 -12.03 7.50 7.64
C ILE A 284 -12.10 8.23 6.29
N GLN A 285 -10.96 8.42 5.61
CA GLN A 285 -10.93 9.07 4.31
C GLN A 285 -11.67 8.28 3.22
N ILE A 286 -11.48 6.96 3.16
CA ILE A 286 -12.15 6.11 2.17
C ILE A 286 -13.65 5.98 2.46
N ASP A 287 -14.04 5.91 3.74
CA ASP A 287 -15.44 5.91 4.16
C ASP A 287 -16.13 7.24 3.79
N GLY A 288 -15.45 8.37 4.03
CA GLY A 288 -15.91 9.68 3.57
C GLY A 288 -16.11 9.74 2.05
N THR A 289 -15.24 9.08 1.27
CA THR A 289 -15.39 8.97 -0.19
C THR A 289 -16.60 8.11 -0.57
N LEU A 290 -16.83 6.99 0.13
CA LEU A 290 -17.99 6.14 -0.07
C LEU A 290 -19.30 6.87 0.23
N ASN A 291 -19.35 7.64 1.31
CA ASN A 291 -20.52 8.43 1.70
C ASN A 291 -20.89 9.46 0.63
N LYS A 292 -19.91 10.17 0.04
CA LYS A 292 -20.15 11.07 -1.10
C LYS A 292 -20.78 10.33 -2.29
N LEU A 293 -20.26 9.16 -2.66
CA LEU A 293 -20.81 8.35 -3.75
C LEU A 293 -22.24 7.91 -3.46
N THR A 294 -22.55 7.52 -2.22
CA THR A 294 -23.90 7.17 -1.79
C THR A 294 -24.86 8.34 -1.97
N THR A 295 -24.48 9.56 -1.53
CA THR A 295 -25.30 10.76 -1.71
C THR A 295 -25.57 11.08 -3.19
N VAL A 296 -24.55 11.02 -4.05
CA VAL A 296 -24.74 11.28 -5.49
C VAL A 296 -25.62 10.19 -6.13
N ARG A 297 -25.48 8.94 -5.70
CA ARG A 297 -26.31 7.83 -6.17
C ARG A 297 -27.77 8.03 -5.79
N GLU A 298 -28.06 8.36 -4.54
CA GLU A 298 -29.41 8.67 -4.07
C GLU A 298 -30.04 9.78 -4.93
N TYR A 299 -29.29 10.85 -5.20
CA TYR A 299 -29.76 11.94 -6.05
C TYR A 299 -30.06 11.51 -7.51
N ILE A 300 -29.25 10.61 -8.08
CA ILE A 300 -29.52 10.02 -9.41
C ILE A 300 -30.81 9.20 -9.37
N ASP A 301 -30.95 8.33 -8.37
CA ASP A 301 -32.10 7.43 -8.24
C ASP A 301 -33.40 8.24 -7.99
N ASP A 302 -33.38 9.27 -7.13
CA ASP A 302 -34.49 10.19 -6.89
C ASP A 302 -34.92 10.94 -8.16
N THR A 303 -33.96 11.36 -8.98
CA THR A 303 -34.23 12.05 -10.25
C THR A 303 -34.86 11.10 -11.27
N GLU A 304 -34.39 9.86 -11.34
CA GLU A 304 -34.99 8.82 -12.19
C GLU A 304 -36.43 8.53 -11.77
N ASP A 305 -36.69 8.40 -10.47
CA ASP A 305 -38.04 8.17 -9.92
C ASP A 305 -38.98 9.35 -10.20
N TYR A 306 -38.51 10.59 -10.02
CA TYR A 306 -39.27 11.79 -10.39
C TYR A 306 -39.68 11.78 -11.87
N ILE A 307 -38.75 11.45 -12.77
CA ILE A 307 -39.01 11.39 -14.21
C ILE A 307 -39.99 10.27 -14.56
N ASN A 308 -39.86 9.10 -13.93
CA ASN A 308 -40.77 7.98 -14.14
C ASN A 308 -42.21 8.36 -13.76
N ILE A 309 -42.40 9.04 -12.62
CA ILE A 309 -43.72 9.52 -12.18
C ILE A 309 -44.28 10.55 -13.16
N GLN A 310 -43.48 11.50 -13.67
CA GLN A 310 -43.94 12.47 -14.68
C GLN A 310 -44.32 11.84 -16.02
N HIS A 311 -43.85 10.63 -16.32
CA HIS A 311 -44.17 9.91 -17.55
C HIS A 311 -45.39 8.97 -17.43
N GLU A 312 -45.76 8.58 -16.21
CA GLU A 312 -46.94 7.74 -15.96
C GLU A 312 -48.26 8.54 -15.90
N TYR A 313 -48.19 9.88 -15.84
CA TYR A 313 -49.34 10.82 -15.85
C TYR A 313 -49.33 11.73 -17.08
#